data_AF-A0A7C6H5V9-F1
#
_entry.id   AF-A0A7C6H5V9-F1
#
_cell.length_a   1.000
_cell.length_b   1.000
_cell.length_c   1.000
_cell.angle_alpha   90.00
_cell.angle_beta   90.00
_cell.angle_gamma   90.00
#
_symmetry.space_group_name_H-M   'P 1'
#
loop_
_entity.id
_entity.type
_entity.pdbx_description
1 polymer ?
#
loop_
_entity_poly.entity_id
_entity_poly.type
_entity_poly.pdbx_seq_one_letter_code
_entity_poly.pdbx_strand_id
1 'polypeptide(L)'
;MSSEEALADRFRRALYLYMSEARDLDHEDEDRTIAASLSLLNRTLAEFLGGKINLATLKYRMDNMFVETGCSFPPRDVVDTLREAVLNIDVDEITSVIATLGAMPEDLVDAKGRLLDAEEFVEVQLSKGTVGRSFAFEFPALLMCLWHVQAPGMWPLRYGPLVDRLNKEGLMSKGDPPQDMVDYMMSVRHLEEATAAGRYDLGRLLPLIDEDLPTEEECVEGSASQGKASLDAGEWDRALRWYDLLLAFRPGNAEALFGRIAAYEGKGLRMMALAEAEALVESLPEDLAAHRKLLSLYKERRMIPEHNREVRRFRAIMEGRRGELER
;
A
#
# COMPACT_ATOMS: atom_id res chain seq x y z
N MET A 1 13.92 17.31 -9.42
CA MET A 1 13.41 16.26 -8.54
C MET A 1 12.90 16.95 -7.29
N SER A 2 11.61 16.81 -6.98
CA SER A 2 11.06 17.29 -5.71
C SER A 2 11.70 16.55 -4.53
N SER A 3 11.54 17.06 -3.30
CA SER A 3 11.99 16.34 -2.09
C SER A 3 11.37 14.94 -2.00
N GLU A 4 10.08 14.85 -2.36
CA GLU A 4 9.32 13.61 -2.38
C GLU A 4 9.84 12.61 -3.41
N GLU A 5 10.09 13.04 -4.65
CA GLU A 5 10.67 12.17 -5.69
C GLU A 5 12.08 11.70 -5.31
N ALA A 6 12.86 12.55 -4.64
CA ALA A 6 14.18 12.19 -4.15
C ALA A 6 14.10 11.11 -3.07
N LEU A 7 13.16 11.25 -2.14
CA LEU A 7 12.91 10.25 -1.11
C LEU A 7 12.40 8.94 -1.72
N ALA A 8 11.44 9.01 -2.64
CA ALA A 8 10.90 7.85 -3.34
C ALA A 8 11.98 7.12 -4.17
N ASP A 9 12.88 7.85 -4.83
CA ASP A 9 14.05 7.28 -5.49
C ASP A 9 14.95 6.50 -4.52
N ARG A 10 15.24 7.04 -3.33
CA ARG A 10 16.00 6.32 -2.30
C ARG A 10 15.28 5.06 -1.82
N PHE A 11 13.95 5.13 -1.62
CA PHE A 11 13.16 3.95 -1.26
C PHE A 11 13.14 2.88 -2.37
N ARG A 12 13.02 3.25 -3.64
CA ARG A 12 13.10 2.29 -4.76
C ARG A 12 14.44 1.57 -4.79
N ARG A 13 15.54 2.31 -4.59
CA ARG A 13 16.90 1.72 -4.56
C ARG A 13 17.13 0.85 -3.32
N ALA A 14 16.60 1.27 -2.17
CA ALA A 14 16.59 0.45 -0.96
C ALA A 14 15.77 -0.84 -1.15
N LEU A 15 14.62 -0.76 -1.83
CA LEU A 15 13.80 -1.92 -2.17
C LEU A 15 14.53 -2.89 -3.09
N TYR A 16 15.22 -2.36 -4.12
CA TYR A 16 16.09 -3.18 -4.97
C TYR A 16 17.12 -3.95 -4.14
N LEU A 17 17.87 -3.25 -3.28
CA LEU A 17 18.89 -3.86 -2.42
C LEU A 17 18.27 -4.95 -1.53
N TYR A 18 17.17 -4.61 -0.84
CA TYR A 18 16.43 -5.49 0.06
C TYR A 18 15.99 -6.79 -0.63
N MET A 19 15.41 -6.70 -1.83
CA MET A 19 14.97 -7.86 -2.61
C MET A 19 16.15 -8.65 -3.21
N SER A 20 17.22 -7.97 -3.63
CA SER A 20 18.38 -8.63 -4.24
C SER A 20 19.12 -9.51 -3.24
N GLU A 21 19.10 -9.12 -1.98
CA GLU A 21 19.64 -9.88 -0.85
C GLU A 21 18.65 -10.87 -0.25
N ALA A 22 17.45 -11.00 -0.85
CA ALA A 22 16.38 -11.87 -0.41
C ALA A 22 15.87 -11.62 1.03
N ARG A 23 16.07 -10.40 1.55
CA ARG A 23 15.60 -9.99 2.87
C ARG A 23 14.07 -9.90 2.93
N ASP A 24 13.41 -9.77 1.79
CA ASP A 24 11.94 -9.81 1.67
C ASP A 24 11.35 -11.14 2.11
N LEU A 25 12.08 -12.25 1.91
CA LEU A 25 11.63 -13.58 2.30
C LEU A 25 11.62 -13.79 3.82
N ASP A 26 12.45 -13.03 4.57
CA ASP A 26 12.53 -13.15 6.02
C ASP A 26 11.23 -12.72 6.72
N HIS A 27 10.38 -11.96 6.03
CA HIS A 27 9.19 -11.35 6.60
C HIS A 27 7.86 -11.92 6.05
N GLU A 28 7.89 -12.93 5.16
CA GLU A 28 6.66 -13.50 4.59
C GLU A 28 5.74 -14.10 5.68
N ASP A 29 6.32 -14.73 6.70
CA ASP A 29 5.57 -15.27 7.83
C ASP A 29 4.91 -14.16 8.67
N GLU A 30 5.64 -13.07 8.89
CA GLU A 30 5.14 -11.90 9.61
C GLU A 30 3.98 -11.25 8.84
N ASP A 31 4.13 -11.05 7.54
CA ASP A 31 3.10 -10.45 6.68
C ASP A 31 1.83 -11.30 6.63
N ARG A 32 1.96 -12.63 6.54
CA ARG A 32 0.82 -13.55 6.65
C ARG A 32 0.12 -13.44 7.99
N THR A 33 0.89 -13.28 9.06
CA THR A 33 0.34 -13.17 10.41
C THR A 33 -0.38 -11.83 10.62
N ILE A 34 0.20 -10.72 10.15
CA ILE A 34 -0.45 -9.40 10.14
C ILE A 34 -1.78 -9.45 9.37
N ALA A 35 -1.79 -10.08 8.18
CA ALA A 35 -3.00 -10.23 7.38
C ALA A 35 -4.10 -11.03 8.11
N ALA A 36 -3.72 -12.11 8.82
CA ALA A 36 -4.64 -12.88 9.65
C ALA A 36 -5.21 -12.03 10.80
N SER A 37 -4.37 -11.26 11.49
CA SER A 37 -4.79 -10.34 12.56
C SER A 37 -5.78 -9.29 12.06
N LEU A 38 -5.49 -8.67 10.91
CA LEU A 38 -6.39 -7.70 10.29
C LEU A 38 -7.75 -8.32 9.95
N SER A 39 -7.79 -9.54 9.41
CA SER A 39 -9.03 -10.21 9.09
C SER A 39 -9.90 -10.50 10.33
N LEU A 40 -9.28 -10.94 11.43
CA LEU A 40 -9.96 -11.19 12.71
C LEU A 40 -10.47 -9.89 13.35
N LEU A 41 -9.63 -8.86 13.37
CA LEU A 41 -9.97 -7.56 13.94
C LEU A 41 -11.03 -6.84 13.12
N ASN A 42 -10.98 -6.92 11.79
CA ASN A 42 -11.99 -6.29 10.94
C ASN A 42 -13.39 -6.87 11.22
N ARG A 43 -13.49 -8.19 11.38
CA ARG A 43 -14.74 -8.83 11.80
C ARG A 43 -15.20 -8.37 13.18
N THR A 44 -14.28 -8.29 14.14
CA THR A 44 -14.57 -7.82 15.49
C THR A 44 -15.03 -6.37 15.51
N LEU A 45 -14.38 -5.50 14.76
CA LEU A 45 -14.71 -4.08 14.66
C LEU A 45 -16.07 -3.89 13.97
N ALA A 46 -16.38 -4.67 12.93
CA ALA A 46 -17.70 -4.67 12.30
C ALA A 46 -18.82 -5.12 13.26
N GLU A 47 -18.56 -6.10 14.14
CA GLU A 47 -19.51 -6.49 15.19
C GLU A 47 -19.73 -5.37 16.21
N PHE A 48 -18.66 -4.68 16.61
CA PHE A 48 -18.73 -3.55 17.55
C PHE A 48 -19.50 -2.37 16.96
N LEU A 49 -19.12 -1.92 15.76
CA LEU A 49 -19.78 -0.82 15.06
C LEU A 49 -21.25 -1.13 14.74
N GLY A 50 -21.57 -2.42 14.53
CA GLY A 50 -22.95 -2.89 14.37
C GLY A 50 -23.72 -3.08 15.68
N GLY A 51 -23.13 -2.74 16.83
CA GLY A 51 -23.76 -2.86 18.16
C GLY A 51 -23.96 -4.30 18.65
N LYS A 52 -23.33 -5.30 18.01
CA LYS A 52 -23.46 -6.73 18.38
C LYS A 52 -22.59 -7.11 19.58
N ILE A 53 -21.47 -6.42 19.76
CA ILE A 53 -20.58 -6.57 20.91
C ILE A 53 -20.31 -5.22 21.54
N ASN A 54 -20.00 -5.21 22.83
CA ASN A 54 -19.66 -3.98 23.57
C ASN A 54 -18.16 -3.64 23.49
N LEU A 55 -17.80 -2.43 23.93
CA LEU A 55 -16.42 -1.94 23.93
C LEU A 55 -15.46 -2.83 24.72
N ALA A 56 -15.92 -3.41 25.84
CA ALA A 56 -15.11 -4.33 26.64
C ALA A 56 -14.72 -5.59 25.84
N THR A 57 -15.63 -6.11 25.01
CA THR A 57 -15.36 -7.28 24.15
C THR A 57 -14.42 -6.92 23.01
N LEU A 58 -14.59 -5.74 22.38
CA LEU A 58 -13.65 -5.23 21.37
C LEU A 58 -12.24 -5.14 21.96
N LYS A 59 -12.10 -4.46 23.11
CA LYS A 59 -10.83 -4.29 23.82
C LYS A 59 -10.19 -5.64 24.17
N TYR A 60 -10.96 -6.57 24.73
CA TYR A 60 -10.47 -7.90 25.08
C TYR A 60 -9.92 -8.64 23.85
N ARG A 61 -10.63 -8.61 22.72
CA ARG A 61 -10.15 -9.27 21.50
C ARG A 61 -8.91 -8.58 20.94
N MET A 62 -8.84 -7.25 20.97
CA MET A 62 -7.63 -6.50 20.59
C MET A 62 -6.42 -6.86 21.47
N ASP A 63 -6.58 -6.96 22.79
CA ASP A 63 -5.50 -7.34 23.71
C ASP A 63 -4.96 -8.75 23.41
N ASN A 64 -5.84 -9.68 23.02
CA ASN A 64 -5.51 -11.09 22.84
C ASN A 64 -5.03 -11.44 21.42
N MET A 65 -4.95 -10.48 20.50
CA MET A 65 -4.52 -10.74 19.12
C MET A 65 -3.15 -11.39 19.01
N PHE A 66 -2.21 -10.97 19.86
CA PHE A 66 -0.89 -11.57 19.92
C PHE A 66 -0.97 -13.05 20.31
N VAL A 67 -1.86 -13.44 21.21
CA VAL A 67 -2.03 -14.83 21.64
C VAL A 67 -2.64 -15.68 20.50
N GLU A 68 -3.57 -15.11 19.73
CA GLU A 68 -4.25 -15.83 18.65
C GLU A 68 -3.39 -15.98 17.40
N THR A 69 -2.55 -15.00 17.10
CA THR A 69 -1.83 -14.91 15.82
C THR A 69 -0.32 -15.02 15.96
N GLY A 70 0.25 -14.66 17.12
CA GLY A 70 1.69 -14.54 17.32
C GLY A 70 2.29 -13.23 16.79
N CYS A 71 1.48 -12.33 16.23
CA CYS A 71 1.92 -11.02 15.73
C CYS A 71 1.62 -9.91 16.74
N SER A 72 2.57 -8.98 16.91
CA SER A 72 2.42 -7.79 17.74
C SER A 72 1.59 -6.70 17.05
N PHE A 73 0.39 -7.07 16.58
CA PHE A 73 -0.61 -6.18 16.02
C PHE A 73 -1.94 -6.36 16.78
N PRO A 74 -2.62 -5.29 17.22
CA PRO A 74 -2.30 -3.86 17.02
C PRO A 74 -1.01 -3.42 17.75
N PRO A 75 -0.43 -2.27 17.36
CA PRO A 75 0.69 -1.67 18.08
C PRO A 75 0.40 -1.50 19.58
N ARG A 76 1.44 -1.63 20.41
CA ARG A 76 1.29 -1.65 21.87
C ARG A 76 0.74 -0.35 22.44
N ASP A 77 1.21 0.78 21.92
CA ASP A 77 0.72 2.13 22.19
C ASP A 77 -0.79 2.25 21.91
N VAL A 78 -1.29 1.67 20.82
CA VAL A 78 -2.73 1.63 20.50
C VAL A 78 -3.51 0.84 21.56
N VAL A 79 -3.00 -0.35 21.95
CA VAL A 79 -3.63 -1.20 22.97
C VAL A 79 -3.65 -0.51 24.34
N ASP A 80 -2.53 0.13 24.71
CA ASP A 80 -2.39 0.84 25.99
C ASP A 80 -3.28 2.10 26.00
N THR A 81 -3.43 2.80 24.88
CA THR A 81 -4.34 3.96 24.74
C THR A 81 -5.80 3.56 24.90
N LEU A 82 -6.23 2.49 24.24
CA LEU A 82 -7.60 1.98 24.40
C LEU A 82 -7.86 1.54 25.85
N ARG A 83 -6.86 0.96 26.51
CA ARG A 83 -6.93 0.60 27.93
C ARG A 83 -7.06 1.83 28.82
N GLU A 84 -6.25 2.87 28.61
CA GLU A 84 -6.35 4.12 29.36
C GLU A 84 -7.74 4.76 29.20
N ALA A 85 -8.27 4.79 27.96
CA ALA A 85 -9.59 5.32 27.68
C ALA A 85 -10.69 4.58 28.45
N VAL A 86 -10.70 3.24 28.39
CA VAL A 86 -11.72 2.40 29.05
C VAL A 86 -11.64 2.46 30.58
N LEU A 87 -10.45 2.67 31.15
CA LEU A 87 -10.28 2.71 32.61
C LEU A 87 -10.64 4.06 33.24
N ASN A 88 -10.52 5.16 32.49
CA ASN A 88 -10.61 6.50 33.07
C ASN A 88 -11.77 7.35 32.54
N ILE A 89 -12.42 6.95 31.44
CA ILE A 89 -13.54 7.67 30.83
C ILE A 89 -14.81 6.86 31.04
N ASP A 90 -15.95 7.54 31.21
CA ASP A 90 -17.26 6.90 31.29
C ASP A 90 -17.49 5.98 30.08
N VAL A 91 -17.94 4.76 30.34
CA VAL A 91 -17.99 3.70 29.31
C VAL A 91 -18.94 4.05 28.18
N ASP A 92 -20.04 4.74 28.46
CA ASP A 92 -21.02 5.11 27.43
C ASP A 92 -20.46 6.26 26.57
N GLU A 93 -19.79 7.23 27.21
CA GLU A 93 -19.07 8.32 26.53
C GLU A 93 -17.99 7.76 25.59
N ILE A 94 -17.04 6.96 26.09
CA ILE A 94 -15.96 6.44 25.25
C ILE A 94 -16.47 5.44 24.19
N THR A 95 -17.50 4.65 24.49
CA THR A 95 -18.10 3.75 23.50
C THR A 95 -18.66 4.53 22.32
N SER A 96 -19.40 5.60 22.59
CA SER A 96 -19.96 6.48 21.55
C SER A 96 -18.87 7.12 20.70
N VAL A 97 -17.80 7.61 21.34
CA VAL A 97 -16.67 8.24 20.65
C VAL A 97 -15.93 7.24 19.76
N ILE A 98 -15.55 6.06 20.29
CA ILE A 98 -14.85 5.03 19.51
C ILE A 98 -15.72 4.50 18.36
N ALA A 99 -17.03 4.33 18.57
CA ALA A 99 -17.93 3.91 17.50
C ALA A 99 -18.07 4.95 16.38
N THR A 100 -18.11 6.23 16.74
CA THR A 100 -18.32 7.33 15.78
C THR A 100 -17.02 7.66 15.05
N LEU A 101 -15.97 8.01 15.79
CA LEU A 101 -14.70 8.46 15.21
C LEU A 101 -13.87 7.30 14.67
N GLY A 102 -14.00 6.10 15.25
CA GLY A 102 -13.29 4.89 14.81
C GLY A 102 -13.92 4.22 13.59
N ALA A 103 -15.13 4.58 13.18
CA ALA A 103 -15.68 4.15 11.89
C ALA A 103 -14.80 4.67 10.74
N MET A 104 -14.68 3.91 9.66
CA MET A 104 -13.84 4.31 8.53
C MET A 104 -14.33 5.62 7.89
N PRO A 105 -13.45 6.64 7.71
CA PRO A 105 -13.79 7.84 6.98
C PRO A 105 -13.92 7.57 5.47
N GLU A 106 -14.69 8.40 4.78
CA GLU A 106 -14.88 8.27 3.32
C GLU A 106 -13.66 8.77 2.54
N ASP A 107 -13.06 9.86 3.00
CA ASP A 107 -11.91 10.52 2.38
C ASP A 107 -11.08 11.26 3.43
N LEU A 108 -10.01 11.93 2.98
CA LEU A 108 -9.10 12.65 3.87
C LEU A 108 -9.71 13.87 4.53
N VAL A 109 -10.76 14.46 3.94
CA VAL A 109 -11.47 15.60 4.51
C VAL A 109 -12.34 15.13 5.67
N ASP A 110 -13.06 14.02 5.51
CA ASP A 110 -13.79 13.36 6.59
C ASP A 110 -12.83 12.88 7.69
N ALA A 111 -11.70 12.25 7.31
CA ALA A 111 -10.67 11.84 8.27
C ALA A 111 -10.15 13.03 9.09
N LYS A 112 -9.86 14.17 8.45
CA LYS A 112 -9.45 15.40 9.14
C LYS A 112 -10.52 15.90 10.10
N GLY A 113 -11.79 15.92 9.68
CA GLY A 113 -12.92 16.30 10.52
C GLY A 113 -12.98 15.47 11.80
N ARG A 114 -12.89 14.14 11.66
CA ARG A 114 -12.88 13.21 12.81
C ARG A 114 -11.68 13.39 13.73
N LEU A 115 -10.51 13.76 13.20
CA LEU A 115 -9.34 14.06 14.00
C LEU A 115 -9.50 15.35 14.80
N LEU A 116 -10.17 16.37 14.24
CA LEU A 116 -10.50 17.60 14.96
C LEU A 116 -11.52 17.32 16.08
N ASP A 117 -12.56 16.54 15.80
CA ASP A 117 -13.54 16.13 16.83
C ASP A 117 -12.85 15.29 17.93
N ALA A 118 -11.88 14.45 17.56
CA ALA A 118 -11.08 13.68 18.50
C ALA A 118 -10.19 14.57 19.38
N GLU A 119 -9.57 15.60 18.80
CA GLU A 119 -8.75 16.57 19.52
C GLU A 119 -9.59 17.33 20.55
N GLU A 120 -10.76 17.85 20.17
CA GLU A 120 -11.69 18.51 21.09
C GLU A 120 -12.10 17.58 22.24
N PHE A 121 -12.44 16.33 21.93
CA PHE A 121 -12.78 15.33 22.95
C PHE A 121 -11.62 15.10 23.93
N VAL A 122 -10.40 14.90 23.41
CA VAL A 122 -9.19 14.68 24.21
C VAL A 122 -8.91 15.87 25.13
N GLU A 123 -9.00 17.11 24.62
CA GLU A 123 -8.78 18.32 25.40
C GLU A 123 -9.76 18.41 26.59
N VAL A 124 -11.02 18.04 26.37
CA VAL A 124 -12.02 17.96 27.44
C VAL A 124 -11.58 16.95 28.51
N GLN A 125 -11.12 15.76 28.13
CA GLN A 125 -10.67 14.74 29.10
C GLN A 125 -9.41 15.17 29.86
N LEU A 126 -8.46 15.82 29.18
CA LEU A 126 -7.28 16.41 29.82
C LEU A 126 -7.66 17.48 30.86
N SER A 127 -8.63 18.34 30.54
CA SER A 127 -9.11 19.39 31.44
C SER A 127 -9.78 18.82 32.70
N LYS A 128 -10.48 17.69 32.57
CA LYS A 128 -11.08 16.94 33.69
C LYS A 128 -10.03 16.19 34.51
N GLY A 129 -8.81 16.00 33.98
CA GLY A 129 -7.76 15.20 34.61
C GLY A 129 -8.05 13.70 34.57
N THR A 130 -8.92 13.24 33.68
CA THR A 130 -9.25 11.82 33.54
C THR A 130 -8.15 11.05 32.83
N VAL A 131 -7.46 11.68 31.88
CA VAL A 131 -6.37 11.05 31.10
C VAL A 131 -5.06 11.83 31.20
N GLY A 132 -3.94 11.16 30.94
CA GLY A 132 -2.62 11.77 30.91
C GLY A 132 -2.34 12.53 29.61
N ARG A 133 -1.31 13.39 29.62
CA ARG A 133 -0.90 14.16 28.42
C ARG A 133 -0.49 13.28 27.23
N SER A 134 0.02 12.08 27.49
CA SER A 134 0.35 11.09 26.45
C SER A 134 -0.86 10.69 25.63
N PHE A 135 -2.06 10.69 26.24
CA PHE A 135 -3.30 10.32 25.57
C PHE A 135 -3.58 11.17 24.33
N ALA A 136 -3.23 12.46 24.36
CA ALA A 136 -3.44 13.34 23.22
C ALA A 136 -2.60 12.97 21.99
N PHE A 137 -1.41 12.42 22.19
CA PHE A 137 -0.54 12.02 21.10
C PHE A 137 -0.93 10.65 20.53
N GLU A 138 -1.45 9.76 21.37
CA GLU A 138 -1.73 8.37 20.98
C GLU A 138 -3.18 8.11 20.57
N PHE A 139 -4.15 8.95 20.99
CA PHE A 139 -5.55 8.79 20.61
C PHE A 139 -5.79 8.89 19.09
N PRO A 140 -5.16 9.83 18.35
CA PRO A 140 -5.20 9.82 16.90
C PRO A 140 -4.61 8.54 16.27
N ALA A 141 -3.56 7.98 16.87
CA ALA A 141 -2.96 6.72 16.39
C ALA A 141 -3.91 5.53 16.60
N LEU A 142 -4.68 5.52 17.69
CA LEU A 142 -5.77 4.57 17.90
C LEU A 142 -6.82 4.68 16.78
N LEU A 143 -7.29 5.88 16.45
CA LEU A 143 -8.28 6.08 15.37
C LEU A 143 -7.74 5.60 14.02
N MET A 144 -6.51 5.99 13.67
CA MET A 144 -5.85 5.51 12.45
C MET A 144 -5.72 3.99 12.41
N CYS A 145 -5.43 3.34 13.54
CA CYS A 145 -5.39 1.88 13.61
C CYS A 145 -6.77 1.25 13.35
N LEU A 146 -7.85 1.83 13.90
CA LEU A 146 -9.21 1.36 13.64
C LEU A 146 -9.59 1.53 12.16
N TRP A 147 -9.20 2.63 11.53
CA TRP A 147 -9.41 2.84 10.09
C TRP A 147 -8.58 1.87 9.25
N HIS A 148 -7.33 1.62 9.63
CA HIS A 148 -6.46 0.64 8.99
C HIS A 148 -7.03 -0.78 9.08
N VAL A 149 -7.62 -1.16 10.22
CA VAL A 149 -8.28 -2.46 10.37
C VAL A 149 -9.43 -2.63 9.38
N GLN A 150 -10.18 -1.55 9.08
CA GLN A 150 -11.31 -1.57 8.15
C GLN A 150 -10.87 -1.53 6.68
N ALA A 151 -9.89 -0.69 6.35
CA ALA A 151 -9.34 -0.55 5.00
C ALA A 151 -7.83 -0.28 5.02
N PRO A 152 -7.00 -1.33 5.17
CA PRO A 152 -5.57 -1.16 5.37
C PRO A 152 -4.87 -0.57 4.14
N GLY A 153 -5.47 -0.67 2.94
CA GLY A 153 -4.96 -0.08 1.71
C GLY A 153 -5.29 1.39 1.50
N MET A 154 -6.12 1.99 2.34
CA MET A 154 -6.48 3.40 2.25
C MET A 154 -5.92 4.21 3.42
N TRP A 155 -5.82 3.58 4.59
CA TRP A 155 -5.44 4.24 5.84
C TRP A 155 -4.15 3.61 6.38
N PRO A 156 -2.97 4.22 6.18
CA PRO A 156 -1.71 3.68 6.69
C PRO A 156 -1.64 3.74 8.21
N LEU A 157 -0.77 2.93 8.82
CA LEU A 157 -0.48 3.01 10.25
C LEU A 157 0.53 4.12 10.53
N ARG A 158 0.41 4.77 11.70
CA ARG A 158 1.43 5.72 12.17
C ARG A 158 2.70 4.97 12.55
N TYR A 159 3.83 5.38 11.99
CA TYR A 159 5.15 4.86 12.33
C TYR A 159 6.11 6.02 12.63
N GLY A 160 6.45 6.19 13.91
CA GLY A 160 7.23 7.34 14.41
C GLY A 160 8.52 7.65 13.64
N PRO A 161 9.40 6.67 13.41
CA PRO A 161 10.62 6.89 12.63
C PRO A 161 10.36 7.40 11.20
N LEU A 162 9.26 6.98 10.57
CA LEU A 162 8.88 7.47 9.25
C LEU A 162 8.30 8.89 9.33
N VAL A 163 7.51 9.21 10.37
CA VAL A 163 7.07 10.59 10.65
C VAL A 163 8.28 11.52 10.77
N ASP A 164 9.30 11.13 11.54
CA ASP A 164 10.53 11.90 11.71
C ASP A 164 11.26 12.11 10.37
N ARG A 165 11.30 11.07 9.53
CA ARG A 165 11.91 11.16 8.21
C ARG A 165 11.15 12.12 7.29
N LEU A 166 9.84 12.01 7.21
CA LEU A 166 8.99 12.88 6.38
C LEU A 166 9.11 14.34 6.83
N ASN A 167 9.15 14.59 8.13
CA ASN A 167 9.42 15.91 8.70
C ASN A 167 10.78 16.48 8.27
N LYS A 168 11.85 15.66 8.32
CA LYS A 168 13.20 16.07 7.91
C LYS A 168 13.27 16.44 6.43
N GLU A 169 12.51 15.75 5.58
CA GLU A 169 12.42 16.02 4.14
C GLU A 169 11.44 17.15 3.80
N GLY A 170 10.78 17.75 4.81
CA GLY A 170 9.83 18.85 4.63
C GLY A 170 8.53 18.45 3.93
N LEU A 171 8.15 17.17 4.01
CA LEU A 171 6.93 16.63 3.40
C LEU A 171 5.69 16.78 4.28
N MET A 172 5.91 17.14 5.54
CA MET A 172 4.88 17.40 6.53
C MET A 172 4.76 18.91 6.73
N SER A 173 3.53 19.41 6.87
CA SER A 173 3.36 20.80 7.30
C SER A 173 3.77 20.98 8.77
N LYS A 174 3.89 22.24 9.20
CA LYS A 174 3.99 22.59 10.62
C LYS A 174 2.58 22.93 11.12
N GLY A 175 1.66 22.00 10.91
CA GLY A 175 0.23 22.18 11.15
C GLY A 175 -0.14 21.97 12.61
N ASP A 176 -1.45 21.87 12.85
CA ASP A 176 -1.98 21.26 14.07
C ASP A 176 -1.86 19.73 13.98
N PRO A 177 -1.94 19.00 15.10
CA PRO A 177 -1.81 17.53 15.10
C PRO A 177 -2.76 16.81 14.12
N PRO A 178 -4.03 17.24 13.93
CA PRO A 178 -4.90 16.70 12.88
C PRO A 178 -4.34 16.87 11.46
N GLN A 179 -3.85 18.06 11.11
CA GLN A 179 -3.25 18.30 9.79
C GLN A 179 -1.98 17.47 9.59
N ASP A 180 -1.11 17.38 10.60
CA ASP A 180 0.11 16.57 10.52
C ASP A 180 -0.23 15.11 10.21
N MET A 181 -1.28 14.54 10.81
CA MET A 181 -1.71 13.17 10.53
C MET A 181 -2.24 13.00 9.09
N VAL A 182 -2.93 14.01 8.55
CA VAL A 182 -3.39 13.99 7.15
C VAL A 182 -2.21 14.04 6.18
N ASP A 183 -1.23 14.90 6.45
CA ASP A 183 -0.02 15.01 5.65
C ASP A 183 0.79 13.70 5.69
N TYR A 184 0.86 13.05 6.85
CA TYR A 184 1.47 11.74 7.00
C TYR A 184 0.77 10.70 6.13
N MET A 185 -0.56 10.59 6.21
CA MET A 185 -1.34 9.63 5.41
C MET A 185 -1.12 9.83 3.91
N MET A 186 -1.11 11.09 3.46
CA MET A 186 -0.84 11.43 2.07
C MET A 186 0.58 11.07 1.64
N SER A 187 1.57 11.47 2.43
CA SER A 187 2.99 11.22 2.12
C SER A 187 3.30 9.73 2.04
N VAL A 188 2.78 8.94 2.99
CA VAL A 188 2.96 7.48 2.98
C VAL A 188 2.34 6.87 1.74
N ARG A 189 1.10 7.26 1.38
CA ARG A 189 0.44 6.75 0.18
C ARG A 189 1.20 7.07 -1.10
N HIS A 190 1.66 8.31 -1.25
CA HIS A 190 2.47 8.68 -2.41
C HIS A 190 3.79 7.90 -2.46
N LEU A 191 4.44 7.65 -1.31
CA LEU A 191 5.64 6.82 -1.27
C LEU A 191 5.35 5.36 -1.65
N GLU A 192 4.28 4.76 -1.13
CA GLU A 192 3.86 3.40 -1.50
C GLU A 192 3.60 3.31 -3.02
N GLU A 193 2.85 4.27 -3.57
CA GLU A 193 2.53 4.35 -5.00
C GLU A 193 3.77 4.56 -5.88
N ALA A 194 4.71 5.41 -5.45
CA ALA A 194 5.90 5.76 -6.22
C ALA A 194 7.01 4.70 -6.17
N THR A 195 7.00 3.81 -5.16
CA THR A 195 8.10 2.86 -4.92
C THR A 195 7.77 1.43 -5.33
N ALA A 196 6.49 1.11 -5.54
CA ALA A 196 5.98 -0.25 -5.62
C ALA A 196 6.27 -1.12 -4.38
N ALA A 197 6.65 -0.49 -3.26
CA ALA A 197 6.88 -1.17 -2.00
C ALA A 197 5.56 -1.69 -1.44
N GLY A 198 5.61 -2.85 -0.79
CA GLY A 198 4.49 -3.37 -0.01
C GLY A 198 4.14 -2.44 1.15
N ARG A 199 2.90 -2.59 1.64
CA ARG A 199 2.31 -1.76 2.70
C ARG A 199 3.12 -1.67 4.00
N TYR A 200 3.94 -2.68 4.29
CA TYR A 200 4.78 -2.74 5.49
C TYR A 200 6.26 -2.57 5.19
N ASP A 201 6.61 -2.37 3.92
CA ASP A 201 8.00 -2.32 3.48
C ASP A 201 8.64 -0.98 3.79
N LEU A 202 7.91 0.14 3.74
CA LEU A 202 8.49 1.46 4.05
C LEU A 202 9.18 1.48 5.42
N GLY A 203 8.60 0.81 6.43
CA GLY A 203 9.23 0.69 7.75
C GLY A 203 10.51 -0.15 7.74
N ARG A 204 10.52 -1.24 6.95
CA ARG A 204 11.66 -2.16 6.78
C ARG A 204 12.79 -1.57 5.93
N LEU A 205 12.44 -0.73 4.97
CA LEU A 205 13.37 -0.05 4.06
C LEU A 205 13.97 1.20 4.68
N LEU A 206 13.29 1.84 5.63
CA LEU A 206 13.73 3.08 6.26
C LEU A 206 15.18 3.06 6.78
N PRO A 207 15.71 1.98 7.38
CA PRO A 207 17.12 1.92 7.77
C PRO A 207 18.09 1.94 6.58
N LEU A 208 17.67 1.41 5.42
CA LEU A 208 18.50 1.23 4.23
C LEU A 208 18.59 2.50 3.38
N ILE A 209 17.60 3.39 3.44
CA ILE A 209 17.57 4.55 2.54
C ILE A 209 18.79 5.47 2.73
N ASP A 210 19.42 5.46 3.90
CA ASP A 210 20.61 6.26 4.22
C ASP A 210 21.94 5.52 4.00
N GLU A 211 21.91 4.24 3.62
CA GLU A 211 23.10 3.45 3.27
C GLU A 211 23.66 3.84 1.89
N ASP A 212 24.80 3.24 1.53
CA ASP A 212 25.35 3.37 0.18
C ASP A 212 24.51 2.53 -0.78
N LEU A 213 23.63 3.20 -1.52
CA LEU A 213 22.66 2.57 -2.39
C LEU A 213 23.23 2.46 -3.82
N PRO A 214 22.93 1.36 -4.54
CA PRO A 214 23.26 1.26 -5.96
C PRO A 214 22.66 2.41 -6.76
N THR A 215 23.29 2.72 -7.89
CA THR A 215 22.78 3.75 -8.79
C THR A 215 21.41 3.36 -9.36
N GLU A 216 20.63 4.35 -9.80
CA GLU A 216 19.35 4.08 -10.46
C GLU A 216 19.52 3.11 -11.65
N GLU A 217 20.55 3.32 -12.47
CA GLU A 217 20.77 2.49 -13.65
C GLU A 217 21.12 1.04 -13.29
N GLU A 218 21.96 0.82 -12.27
CA GLU A 218 22.22 -0.53 -11.73
C GLU A 218 20.96 -1.19 -11.20
N CYS A 219 20.08 -0.43 -10.52
CA CYS A 219 18.80 -0.94 -10.05
C CYS A 219 17.87 -1.32 -11.21
N VAL A 220 17.83 -0.50 -12.27
CA VAL A 220 17.00 -0.74 -13.47
C VAL A 220 17.48 -2.00 -14.20
N GLU A 221 18.77 -2.08 -14.52
CA GLU A 221 19.36 -3.24 -15.20
C GLU A 221 19.27 -4.51 -14.35
N GLY A 222 19.53 -4.39 -13.05
CA GLY A 222 19.41 -5.47 -12.09
C GLY A 222 17.99 -5.99 -11.97
N SER A 223 17.00 -5.11 -11.83
CA SER A 223 15.58 -5.48 -11.75
C SER A 223 15.10 -6.18 -13.02
N ALA A 224 15.48 -5.70 -14.20
CA ALA A 224 15.17 -6.35 -15.47
C ALA A 224 15.75 -7.77 -15.53
N SER A 225 17.03 -7.90 -15.18
CA SER A 225 17.74 -9.18 -15.18
C SER A 225 17.13 -10.18 -14.19
N GLN A 226 16.83 -9.73 -12.96
CA GLN A 226 16.23 -10.57 -11.92
C GLN A 226 14.78 -10.96 -12.24
N GLY A 227 13.98 -10.04 -12.80
CA GLY A 227 12.63 -10.32 -13.26
C GLY A 227 12.60 -11.40 -14.32
N LYS A 228 13.49 -11.30 -15.31
CA LYS A 228 13.64 -12.30 -16.37
C LYS A 228 14.11 -13.65 -15.83
N ALA A 229 15.13 -13.67 -14.97
CA ALA A 229 15.61 -14.89 -14.35
C ALA A 229 14.51 -15.59 -13.53
N SER A 230 13.71 -14.81 -12.80
CA SER A 230 12.57 -15.32 -12.03
C SER A 230 11.47 -15.89 -12.93
N LEU A 231 11.17 -15.25 -14.07
CA LEU A 231 10.26 -15.81 -15.08
C LEU A 231 10.77 -17.15 -15.61
N ASP A 232 12.05 -17.21 -16.01
CA ASP A 232 12.65 -18.42 -16.58
C ASP A 232 12.67 -19.57 -15.55
N ALA A 233 12.79 -19.24 -14.25
CA ALA A 233 12.72 -20.19 -13.14
C ALA A 233 11.28 -20.59 -12.75
N GLY A 234 10.26 -19.93 -13.28
CA GLY A 234 8.86 -20.13 -12.89
C GLY A 234 8.48 -19.52 -11.54
N GLU A 235 9.32 -18.64 -11.00
CA GLU A 235 9.09 -17.88 -9.76
C GLU A 235 8.21 -16.66 -10.06
N TRP A 236 6.97 -16.90 -10.48
CA TRP A 236 6.11 -15.86 -11.06
C TRP A 236 5.82 -14.68 -10.13
N ASP A 237 5.65 -14.94 -8.82
CA ASP A 237 5.43 -13.87 -7.83
C ASP A 237 6.66 -12.99 -7.67
N ARG A 238 7.84 -13.61 -7.66
CA ARG A 238 9.11 -12.88 -7.60
C ARG A 238 9.34 -12.06 -8.87
N ALA A 239 9.02 -12.64 -10.03
CA ALA A 239 9.10 -11.92 -11.30
C ALA A 239 8.19 -10.69 -11.32
N LEU A 240 6.95 -10.80 -10.83
CA LEU A 240 6.03 -9.67 -10.69
C LEU A 240 6.64 -8.56 -9.82
N ARG A 241 7.17 -8.89 -8.64
CA ARG A 241 7.81 -7.90 -7.76
C ARG A 241 8.96 -7.16 -8.44
N TRP A 242 9.82 -7.88 -9.17
CA TRP A 242 10.93 -7.26 -9.90
C TRP A 242 10.47 -6.34 -11.02
N TYR A 243 9.44 -6.74 -11.77
CA TYR A 243 8.89 -5.91 -12.83
C TYR A 243 8.10 -4.71 -12.30
N ASP A 244 7.41 -4.85 -11.17
CA ASP A 244 6.74 -3.74 -10.51
C ASP A 244 7.77 -2.70 -10.06
N LEU A 245 8.91 -3.12 -9.50
CA LEU A 245 10.02 -2.22 -9.16
C LEU A 245 10.65 -1.56 -10.40
N LEU A 246 10.85 -2.32 -11.48
CA LEU A 246 11.35 -1.77 -12.75
C LEU A 246 10.40 -0.72 -13.32
N LEU A 247 9.09 -0.94 -13.23
CA LEU A 247 8.07 0.04 -13.63
C LEU A 247 8.05 1.25 -12.69
N ALA A 248 8.31 1.06 -11.40
CA ALA A 248 8.44 2.18 -10.47
C ALA A 248 9.58 3.11 -10.90
N PHE A 249 10.71 2.59 -11.41
CA PHE A 249 11.78 3.40 -12.00
C PHE A 249 11.43 3.94 -13.39
N ARG A 250 10.89 3.09 -14.27
CA ARG A 250 10.65 3.38 -15.68
C ARG A 250 9.22 2.94 -16.04
N PRO A 251 8.18 3.77 -15.81
CA PRO A 251 6.76 3.38 -15.95
C PRO A 251 6.35 2.87 -17.34
N GLY A 252 7.07 3.28 -18.39
CA GLY A 252 6.85 2.84 -19.77
C GLY A 252 7.78 1.73 -20.25
N ASN A 253 8.50 1.05 -19.34
CA ASN A 253 9.44 0.01 -19.73
C ASN A 253 8.72 -1.19 -20.35
N ALA A 254 8.87 -1.37 -21.66
CA ALA A 254 8.19 -2.42 -22.41
C ALA A 254 8.55 -3.82 -21.90
N GLU A 255 9.83 -4.08 -21.57
CA GLU A 255 10.27 -5.38 -21.04
C GLU A 255 9.54 -5.73 -19.74
N ALA A 256 9.37 -4.76 -18.84
CA ALA A 256 8.64 -4.96 -17.59
C ALA A 256 7.15 -5.24 -17.82
N LEU A 257 6.50 -4.48 -18.70
CA LEU A 257 5.09 -4.67 -19.03
C LEU A 257 4.83 -6.04 -19.65
N PHE A 258 5.65 -6.45 -20.63
CA PHE A 258 5.58 -7.81 -21.18
C PHE A 258 5.87 -8.88 -20.13
N GLY A 259 6.85 -8.62 -19.26
CA GLY A 259 7.24 -9.49 -18.16
C GLY A 259 6.09 -9.77 -17.19
N ARG A 260 5.32 -8.74 -16.78
CA ARG A 260 4.13 -8.89 -15.93
C ARG A 260 3.06 -9.75 -16.60
N ILE A 261 2.78 -9.50 -17.89
CA ILE A 261 1.80 -10.32 -18.65
C ILE A 261 2.24 -11.79 -18.66
N ALA A 262 3.52 -12.06 -18.93
CA ALA A 262 4.07 -13.41 -18.94
C ALA A 262 4.01 -14.08 -17.56
N ALA A 263 4.30 -13.35 -16.48
CA ALA A 263 4.16 -13.87 -15.12
C ALA A 263 2.71 -14.25 -14.80
N TYR A 264 1.74 -13.40 -15.15
CA TYR A 264 0.32 -13.71 -14.96
C TYR A 264 -0.15 -14.92 -15.77
N GLU A 265 0.31 -15.07 -17.02
CA GLU A 265 0.07 -16.28 -17.80
C GLU A 265 0.68 -17.53 -17.14
N GLY A 266 1.91 -17.43 -16.64
CA GLY A 266 2.60 -18.49 -15.90
C GLY A 266 1.83 -18.92 -14.64
N LYS A 267 1.22 -17.97 -13.93
CA LYS A 267 0.30 -18.23 -12.81
C LYS A 267 -1.07 -18.76 -13.22
N GLY A 268 -1.38 -18.81 -14.52
CA GLY A 268 -2.71 -19.15 -15.02
C GLY A 268 -3.77 -18.06 -14.79
N LEU A 269 -3.37 -16.88 -14.33
CA LEU A 269 -4.23 -15.71 -14.08
C LEU A 269 -4.53 -14.97 -15.39
N ARG A 270 -5.13 -15.69 -16.35
CA ARG A 270 -5.34 -15.22 -17.73
C ARG A 270 -6.15 -13.92 -17.86
N MET A 271 -7.07 -13.65 -16.92
CA MET A 271 -7.83 -12.39 -16.95
C MET A 271 -6.97 -11.19 -16.56
N MET A 272 -6.05 -11.37 -15.60
CA MET A 272 -5.08 -10.33 -15.24
C MET A 272 -4.11 -10.09 -16.39
N ALA A 273 -3.58 -11.16 -17.00
CA ALA A 273 -2.74 -11.04 -18.19
C ALA A 273 -3.43 -10.31 -19.35
N LEU A 274 -4.72 -10.56 -19.57
CA LEU A 274 -5.51 -9.87 -20.59
C LEU A 274 -5.66 -8.38 -20.30
N ALA A 275 -6.04 -8.02 -19.06
CA ALA A 275 -6.17 -6.63 -18.66
C ALA A 275 -4.84 -5.86 -18.81
N GLU A 276 -3.72 -6.47 -18.41
CA GLU A 276 -2.39 -5.89 -18.58
C GLU A 276 -2.01 -5.72 -20.07
N ALA A 277 -2.40 -6.67 -20.93
CA ALA A 277 -2.16 -6.56 -22.37
C ALA A 277 -3.02 -5.50 -23.06
N GLU A 278 -4.26 -5.29 -22.59
CA GLU A 278 -5.12 -4.18 -23.01
C GLU A 278 -4.48 -2.84 -22.64
N ALA A 279 -4.06 -2.68 -21.38
CA ALA A 279 -3.35 -1.49 -20.89
C ALA A 279 -2.03 -1.25 -21.64
N LEU A 280 -1.28 -2.31 -21.95
CA LEU A 280 -0.06 -2.21 -22.75
C LEU A 280 -0.32 -1.63 -24.13
N VAL A 281 -1.35 -2.10 -24.84
CA VAL A 281 -1.75 -1.58 -26.16
C VAL A 281 -2.25 -0.14 -26.08
N GLU A 282 -2.90 0.26 -24.98
CA GLU A 282 -3.28 1.66 -24.76
C GLU A 282 -2.07 2.55 -24.54
N SER A 283 -1.07 2.08 -23.79
CA SER A 283 0.16 2.82 -23.53
C SER A 283 1.10 2.90 -24.75
N LEU A 284 1.14 1.85 -25.57
CA LEU A 284 2.00 1.71 -26.75
C LEU A 284 1.15 1.40 -28.00
N PRO A 285 0.33 2.35 -28.48
CA PRO A 285 -0.67 2.11 -29.53
C PRO A 285 -0.10 1.79 -30.90
N GLU A 286 1.20 2.04 -31.11
CA GLU A 286 1.88 1.73 -32.36
C GLU A 286 2.78 0.49 -32.25
N ASP A 287 2.88 -0.15 -31.07
CA ASP A 287 3.76 -1.29 -30.84
C ASP A 287 3.13 -2.59 -31.34
N LEU A 288 3.64 -3.11 -32.46
CA LEU A 288 3.14 -4.33 -33.07
C LEU A 288 3.28 -5.58 -32.19
N ALA A 289 4.26 -5.62 -31.29
CA ALA A 289 4.42 -6.74 -30.35
C ALA A 289 3.33 -6.70 -29.27
N ALA A 290 2.96 -5.51 -28.77
CA ALA A 290 1.86 -5.33 -27.81
C ALA A 290 0.54 -5.83 -28.41
N HIS A 291 0.23 -5.39 -29.63
CA HIS A 291 -0.95 -5.85 -30.35
C HIS A 291 -0.95 -7.36 -30.60
N ARG A 292 0.19 -7.96 -30.98
CA ARG A 292 0.31 -9.42 -31.15
C ARG A 292 0.04 -10.16 -29.85
N LYS A 293 0.52 -9.63 -28.72
CA LYS A 293 0.31 -10.22 -27.40
C LYS A 293 -1.18 -10.23 -27.04
N LEU A 294 -1.85 -9.09 -27.17
CA LEU A 294 -3.28 -8.96 -26.92
C LEU A 294 -4.11 -9.89 -27.84
N LEU A 295 -3.76 -9.96 -29.12
CA LEU A 295 -4.41 -10.85 -30.08
C LEU A 295 -4.28 -12.34 -29.70
N SER A 296 -3.12 -12.76 -29.17
CA SER A 296 -2.92 -14.12 -28.67
C SER A 296 -3.86 -14.43 -27.52
N LEU A 297 -3.96 -13.52 -26.54
CA LEU A 297 -4.79 -13.69 -25.36
C LEU A 297 -6.28 -13.75 -25.70
N TYR A 298 -6.77 -12.88 -26.59
CA TYR A 298 -8.15 -12.97 -27.09
C TYR A 298 -8.42 -14.30 -27.80
N LYS A 299 -7.47 -14.77 -28.62
CA LYS A 299 -7.61 -16.04 -29.35
C LYS A 299 -7.69 -17.22 -28.38
N GLU A 300 -6.81 -17.27 -27.38
CA GLU A 300 -6.80 -18.31 -26.35
C GLU A 300 -8.12 -18.33 -25.55
N ARG A 301 -8.67 -17.15 -25.25
CA ARG A 301 -9.95 -17.00 -24.54
C ARG A 301 -11.18 -17.17 -25.44
N ARG A 302 -11.01 -17.29 -26.76
CA ARG A 302 -12.09 -17.33 -27.77
C ARG A 302 -12.97 -16.06 -27.75
N MET A 303 -12.36 -14.91 -27.47
CA MET A 303 -12.99 -13.59 -27.54
C MET A 303 -13.00 -13.09 -28.99
N ILE A 304 -13.85 -13.71 -29.81
CA ILE A 304 -13.88 -13.50 -31.27
C ILE A 304 -14.21 -12.04 -31.64
N PRO A 305 -15.20 -11.37 -31.02
CA PRO A 305 -15.52 -9.98 -31.37
C PRO A 305 -14.35 -9.02 -31.11
N GLU A 306 -13.70 -9.14 -29.97
CA GLU A 306 -12.58 -8.30 -29.53
C GLU A 306 -11.34 -8.59 -30.37
N HIS A 307 -11.02 -9.87 -30.61
CA HIS A 307 -9.96 -10.27 -31.52
C HIS A 307 -10.12 -9.64 -32.92
N ASN A 308 -11.33 -9.68 -33.49
CA ASN A 308 -11.59 -9.11 -34.81
C ASN A 308 -11.47 -7.58 -34.84
N ARG A 309 -11.85 -6.90 -33.75
CA ARG A 309 -11.62 -5.44 -33.62
C ARG A 309 -10.12 -5.15 -33.57
N GLU A 310 -9.38 -5.92 -32.79
CA GLU A 310 -7.95 -5.73 -32.60
C GLU A 310 -7.13 -6.06 -33.86
N VAL A 311 -7.54 -7.06 -34.65
CA VAL A 311 -6.93 -7.34 -35.97
C VAL A 311 -7.05 -6.14 -36.91
N ARG A 312 -8.17 -5.40 -36.87
CA ARG A 312 -8.33 -4.19 -37.69
C ARG A 312 -7.36 -3.08 -37.27
N ARG A 313 -7.19 -2.86 -35.96
CA ARG A 313 -6.20 -1.92 -35.41
C ARG A 313 -4.78 -2.31 -35.84
N PHE A 314 -4.41 -3.57 -35.62
CA PHE A 314 -3.10 -4.11 -36.01
C PHE A 314 -2.79 -3.93 -37.51
N ARG A 315 -3.77 -4.19 -38.40
CA ARG A 315 -3.59 -4.00 -39.84
C ARG A 315 -3.40 -2.53 -40.23
N ALA A 316 -4.18 -1.62 -39.62
CA ALA A 316 -4.06 -0.19 -39.89
C ALA A 316 -2.65 0.33 -39.56
N ILE A 317 -2.06 -0.11 -38.45
CA ILE A 317 -0.68 0.25 -38.06
C ILE A 317 0.34 -0.27 -39.09
N MET A 318 0.20 -1.53 -39.51
CA MET A 318 1.08 -2.13 -40.52
C MET A 318 1.02 -1.41 -41.87
N GLU A 319 -0.19 -1.02 -42.30
CA GLU A 319 -0.40 -0.26 -43.54
C GLU A 319 0.18 1.15 -43.45
N GLY A 320 0.02 1.83 -42.30
CA GLY A 320 0.63 3.12 -42.03
C GLY A 320 2.15 3.11 -42.16
N ARG A 321 2.82 2.17 -41.47
CA ARG A 321 4.29 2.01 -41.52
C ARG A 321 4.82 1.74 -42.93
N ARG A 322 4.05 1.00 -43.75
CA ARG A 322 4.43 0.72 -45.14
C ARG A 322 4.37 1.97 -46.02
N GLY A 323 3.34 2.81 -45.82
CA GLY A 323 3.19 4.07 -46.57
C GLY A 323 4.23 5.14 -46.23
N GLU A 324 4.85 5.08 -45.05
CA GLU A 324 5.95 5.97 -44.64
C GLU A 324 7.30 5.56 -45.27
N LEU A 325 7.55 4.26 -45.47
CA LEU A 325 8.76 3.74 -46.10
C LEU A 325 8.81 3.94 -47.62
N GLU A 326 7.64 4.16 -48.25
CA GLU A 326 7.50 4.36 -49.69
C GLU A 326 7.54 5.86 -50.10
N ARG A 327 7.73 6.79 -49.14
CA ARG A 327 7.90 8.24 -49.35
C ARG A 327 9.34 8.69 -49.12
#